data_AF-A0A1I0NBG2-F1
#
_entry.id   AF-A0A1I0NBG2-F1
#
_cell.length_a   1.000
_cell.length_b   1.000
_cell.length_c   1.000
_cell.angle_alpha   90.00
_cell.angle_beta   90.00
_cell.angle_gamma   90.00
#
_symmetry.space_group_name_H-M   'P 1'
#
loop_
_entity.id
_entity.type
_entity.pdbx_description
1 polymer ?
#
loop_
_entity_poly.entity_id
_entity_poly.type
_entity_poly.pdbx_seq_one_letter_code
_entity_poly.pdbx_strand_id
1 'polypeptide(L)'
;MSRRAFDAEIALDLTVNLIPFLIIGFFVVVFAVFNPWGFDPLQSTVQFAVLIVTMGTLAFVTYYAARAIETDDHTRHDTSET
;
A
#
# COMPACT_ATOMS: atom_id res chain seq x y z
N MET A 1 2.77 2.20 26.40
CA MET A 1 3.77 1.87 25.35
C MET A 1 4.74 3.04 25.24
N SER A 2 6.04 2.80 24.97
CA SER A 2 6.99 3.89 24.73
C SER A 2 6.78 4.44 23.31
N ARG A 3 7.02 5.74 23.07
CA ARG A 3 6.88 6.36 21.72
C ARG A 3 7.66 5.59 20.64
N ARG A 4 8.89 5.17 20.96
CA ARG A 4 9.72 4.36 20.05
C ARG A 4 9.09 3.03 19.62
N ALA A 5 8.34 2.37 20.50
CA ALA A 5 7.72 1.10 20.16
C ALA A 5 6.53 1.30 19.21
N PHE A 6 5.77 2.38 19.41
CA PHE A 6 4.67 2.78 18.52
C PHE A 6 5.19 3.21 17.13
N ASP A 7 6.25 4.02 17.07
CA ASP A 7 6.86 4.44 15.80
C ASP A 7 7.38 3.25 14.97
N ALA A 8 7.95 2.25 15.65
CA ALA A 8 8.45 1.03 15.00
C ALA A 8 7.32 0.17 14.42
N GLU A 9 6.18 0.10 15.11
CA GLU A 9 5.00 -0.64 14.65
C GLU A 9 4.35 0.03 13.42
N ILE A 10 4.20 1.36 13.44
CA ILE A 10 3.74 2.13 12.28
C ILE A 10 4.69 1.95 11.08
N ALA A 11 5.99 2.06 11.31
CA ALA A 11 6.98 1.88 10.26
C ALA A 11 6.95 0.46 9.68
N LEU A 12 6.73 -0.55 10.53
CA LEU A 12 6.59 -1.95 10.13
C LEU A 12 5.34 -2.13 9.25
N ASP A 13 4.18 -1.64 9.69
CA ASP A 13 2.92 -1.76 8.95
C ASP A 13 3.00 -1.09 7.58
N LEU A 14 3.55 0.13 7.53
CA LEU A 14 3.74 0.85 6.27
C LEU A 14 4.69 0.11 5.33
N THR A 15 5.78 -0.45 5.87
CA THR A 15 6.77 -1.22 5.08
C THR A 15 6.17 -2.53 4.55
N VAL A 16 5.43 -3.26 5.40
CA VAL A 16 4.78 -4.53 5.05
C VAL A 16 3.73 -4.34 3.96
N ASN A 17 3.07 -3.18 3.88
CA ASN A 17 2.14 -2.86 2.79
C ASN A 17 2.84 -2.25 1.55
N LEU A 18 3.89 -1.45 1.73
CA LEU A 18 4.61 -0.80 0.64
C LEU A 18 5.37 -1.82 -0.22
N ILE A 19 6.01 -2.82 0.40
CA ILE A 19 6.80 -3.82 -0.34
C ILE A 19 5.93 -4.60 -1.36
N PRO A 20 4.78 -5.21 -0.97
CA PRO A 20 3.89 -5.86 -1.92
C PRO A 20 3.37 -4.94 -3.01
N PHE A 21 3.05 -3.68 -2.68
CA PHE A 21 2.63 -2.68 -3.66
C PHE A 21 3.69 -2.47 -4.74
N LEU A 22 4.96 -2.29 -4.33
CA LEU A 22 6.08 -2.10 -5.25
C LEU A 22 6.35 -3.34 -6.10
N ILE A 23 6.25 -4.54 -5.51
CA ILE A 23 6.42 -5.80 -6.25
C ILE A 23 5.36 -5.94 -7.34
N ILE A 24 4.09 -5.70 -7.02
CA ILE A 24 3.00 -5.77 -8.00
C ILE A 24 3.23 -4.74 -9.11
N GLY A 25 3.52 -3.48 -8.75
CA GLY A 25 3.79 -2.42 -9.73
C GLY A 25 4.96 -2.76 -10.65
N PHE A 26 6.05 -3.30 -10.10
CA PHE A 26 7.20 -3.76 -10.87
C PHE A 26 6.82 -4.81 -11.92
N PHE A 27 6.13 -5.88 -11.51
CA PHE A 27 5.76 -6.95 -12.43
C PHE A 27 4.69 -6.53 -13.44
N VAL A 28 3.76 -5.65 -13.06
CA VAL A 28 2.80 -5.05 -14.00
C VAL A 28 3.54 -4.32 -15.11
N VAL A 29 4.52 -3.48 -14.76
CA VAL A 29 5.33 -2.74 -15.76
C VAL A 29 6.16 -3.71 -16.61
N VAL A 30 6.86 -4.66 -15.99
CA VAL A 30 7.69 -5.64 -16.70
C VAL A 30 6.86 -6.43 -17.71
N PHE A 31 5.70 -6.96 -17.32
CA PHE A 31 4.88 -7.76 -18.23
C PHE A 31 4.04 -6.93 -19.20
N ALA A 32 3.80 -5.66 -18.93
CA ALA A 32 3.22 -4.76 -19.92
C ALA A 32 4.18 -4.47 -21.09
N VAL A 33 5.49 -4.45 -20.84
CA VAL A 33 6.52 -4.16 -21.85
C VAL A 33 7.13 -5.42 -22.45
N PHE A 34 7.45 -6.40 -21.60
CA PHE A 34 8.13 -7.64 -21.96
C PHE A 34 7.27 -8.84 -21.57
N ASN A 35 6.35 -9.21 -22.46
CA ASN A 35 5.51 -10.39 -22.28
C ASN A 35 6.03 -11.56 -23.14
N PRO A 36 6.73 -12.56 -22.54
CA PRO A 36 7.26 -13.70 -23.28
C PRO A 36 6.19 -14.72 -23.68
N TRP A 37 4.96 -14.61 -23.16
CA TRP A 37 3.86 -15.54 -23.43
C TRP A 37 2.83 -15.00 -24.44
N GLY A 38 3.02 -13.76 -24.92
CA GLY A 38 2.12 -13.11 -25.88
C GLY A 38 0.92 -12.41 -25.21
N PHE A 39 0.26 -11.53 -25.98
CA PHE A 39 -0.89 -10.75 -25.52
C PHE A 39 -2.20 -11.33 -26.07
N ASP A 40 -2.90 -12.11 -25.26
CA ASP A 40 -4.31 -12.41 -25.49
C ASP A 40 -5.18 -11.33 -24.83
N PRO A 41 -6.06 -10.62 -25.58
CA PRO A 41 -6.80 -9.49 -25.04
C PRO A 41 -7.65 -9.82 -23.81
N LEU A 42 -8.30 -10.99 -23.79
CA LEU A 42 -9.17 -11.36 -22.67
C LEU A 42 -8.34 -11.74 -21.45
N GLN A 43 -7.39 -12.67 -21.63
CA GLN A 43 -6.55 -13.16 -20.55
C GLN A 43 -5.69 -12.06 -19.93
N SER A 44 -5.00 -11.26 -20.76
CA SER A 44 -4.15 -10.17 -20.27
C SER A 44 -4.98 -9.09 -19.57
N THR A 45 -6.17 -8.74 -20.08
CA THR A 45 -7.03 -7.76 -19.42
C THR A 45 -7.47 -8.24 -18.04
N VAL A 46 -7.93 -9.50 -17.92
CA VAL A 46 -8.35 -10.05 -16.62
C VAL A 46 -7.17 -10.12 -15.66
N GLN A 47 -6.00 -10.57 -16.11
CA GLN A 47 -4.78 -10.62 -15.30
C GLN A 47 -4.39 -9.24 -14.76
N PHE A 48 -4.27 -8.23 -15.64
CA PHE A 48 -3.88 -6.89 -15.22
C PHE A 48 -4.98 -6.22 -14.37
N ALA A 49 -6.25 -6.45 -14.67
CA ALA A 49 -7.35 -5.93 -13.86
C ALA A 49 -7.27 -6.44 -12.41
N VAL A 50 -7.03 -7.75 -12.21
CA VAL A 50 -6.88 -8.32 -10.87
C VAL A 50 -5.69 -7.71 -10.14
N LEU A 51 -4.53 -7.57 -10.80
CA LEU A 51 -3.35 -6.97 -10.19
C LEU A 51 -3.54 -5.50 -9.84
N ILE A 52 -4.11 -4.70 -10.76
CA ILE A 52 -4.35 -3.27 -10.56
C ILE A 52 -5.39 -3.04 -9.45
N VAL A 53 -6.48 -3.81 -9.41
CA VAL A 53 -7.49 -3.72 -8.35
C VAL A 53 -6.89 -4.08 -7.00
N THR A 54 -6.07 -5.14 -6.93
CA THR A 54 -5.36 -5.53 -5.70
C THR A 54 -4.41 -4.44 -5.24
N MET A 55 -3.59 -3.91 -6.16
CA MET A 55 -2.64 -2.84 -5.89
C MET A 55 -3.35 -1.55 -5.43
N GLY A 56 -4.47 -1.19 -6.07
CA GLY A 56 -5.28 -0.03 -5.71
C GLY A 56 -5.96 -0.20 -4.34
N THR A 57 -6.48 -1.38 -4.05
CA THR A 57 -7.08 -1.69 -2.73
C THR A 57 -6.04 -1.62 -1.62
N LEU A 58 -4.85 -2.16 -1.85
CA LEU A 58 -3.75 -2.10 -0.90
C LEU A 58 -3.31 -0.66 -0.62
N ALA A 59 -3.18 0.16 -1.67
CA ALA A 59 -2.88 1.58 -1.54
C ALA A 59 -3.98 2.34 -0.79
N PHE A 60 -5.25 2.06 -1.10
CA PHE A 60 -6.40 2.66 -0.44
C PHE A 60 -6.42 2.38 1.07
N VAL A 61 -6.27 1.10 1.46
CA VAL A 61 -6.26 0.71 2.88
C VAL A 61 -5.05 1.31 3.61
N THR A 62 -3.87 1.30 2.97
CA THR A 62 -2.65 1.87 3.54
C THR A 62 -2.78 3.37 3.77
N TYR A 63 -3.35 4.10 2.80
CA TYR A 63 -3.63 5.52 2.92
C TYR A 63 -4.61 5.81 4.06
N TYR A 64 -5.70 5.03 4.15
CA TYR A 64 -6.70 5.21 5.19
C TYR A 64 -6.12 4.94 6.59
N ALA A 65 -5.29 3.89 6.73
CA ALA A 65 -4.58 3.60 7.97
C ALA A 65 -3.65 4.76 8.38
N ALA A 66 -2.85 5.28 7.45
CA ALA A 66 -1.97 6.42 7.70
C ALA A 66 -2.76 7.67 8.15
N ARG A 67 -3.91 7.93 7.51
CA ARG A 67 -4.76 9.07 7.86
C ARG A 67 -5.41 8.94 9.24
N ALA A 68 -5.81 7.73 9.61
CA ALA A 68 -6.35 7.46 10.95
C ALA A 68 -5.30 7.72 12.04
N ILE A 69 -4.06 7.27 11.82
CA ILE A 69 -2.93 7.48 12.75
C ILE A 69 -2.61 8.97 12.91
N GLU A 70 -2.57 9.74 11.81
CA GLU A 70 -2.32 11.19 11.84
C GLU A 70 -3.39 11.93 12.67
N THR A 71 -4.65 11.50 12.56
CA THR A 71 -5.77 12.11 13.29
C THR A 71 -5.68 11.84 14.79
N ASP A 72 -5.35 10.59 15.18
CA ASP A 72 -5.17 10.22 16.59
C ASP A 72 -4.00 10.98 17.23
N ASP A 73 -2.89 11.19 16.50
CA ASP A 73 -1.72 11.90 17.03
C ASP A 73 -2.02 13.40 17.27
N HIS A 74 -2.80 14.04 16.39
CA HIS A 74 -3.24 15.43 16.57
C HIS A 74 -4.13 15.60 17.81
N THR A 75 -5.15 14.73 17.97
CA THR A 75 -6.08 14.84 19.12
C THR A 75 -5.38 14.67 20.47
N ARG A 76 -4.35 13.81 20.52
CA ARG A 76 -3.54 13.58 21.72
C ARG A 76 -2.67 14.78 22.09
N HIS A 77 -2.17 15.53 21.10
CA HIS A 77 -1.35 16.72 21.34
C HIS A 77 -2.19 17.86 21.97
N ASP A 78 -3.38 18.12 21.41
CA ASP A 78 -4.31 19.15 21.91
C ASP A 78 -4.72 18.93 23.38
N THR A 79 -4.91 17.68 23.82
CA THR A 79 -5.28 17.39 25.23
C THR A 79 -4.12 17.54 26.21
N SER A 80 -2.88 17.61 25.72
CA SER A 80 -1.68 17.75 26.56
C SER A 80 -1.21 19.20 26.74
N GLU A 81 -1.75 20.14 25.96
CA GLU A 81 -1.49 21.59 26.04
C GLU A 81 -2.57 22.37 26.82
N THR A 82 -3.66 21.73 27.25
CA THR A 82 -4.71 22.29 28.15
C THR A 82 -4.59 21.76 29.57
#